data_AF-A0A8B9ISF5-F1
#
_entry.id   AF-A0A8B9ISF5-F1
#
_cell.length_a   1.000
_cell.length_b   1.000
_cell.length_c   1.000
_cell.angle_alpha   90.00
_cell.angle_beta   90.00
_cell.angle_gamma   90.00
#
_symmetry.space_group_name_H-M   'P 1'
#
loop_
_entity.id
_entity.type
_entity.pdbx_description
1 polymer ?
#
loop_
_entity_poly.entity_id
_entity_poly.type
_entity_poly.pdbx_seq_one_letter_code
_entity_poly.pdbx_strand_id
1 'polypeptide(L)'
;MGLLVFMRNLLLALCLFLVLGFLYYSAWKLHLLRWEDSNSMVLSFDSVGHTVGSGRRERKTVAILLPLSIPSHLAADPGKDRAQKEPTETMAAPGPAIPKYDKLGFLLNLDSKLSPELASKYANFSEGVCKPGYASALMTVIFPKFSKPAPMFLDDSFRKWARIRDFVPPFGIKGQDNLIKAILSATKDYRLTPALDSLSCRRCIIVGNGGVLANKSLGLKIDDYDVVVRLNSAPVKGFEKDVGGKTTLRITYPEGAIQKMEQYEKDSLFVLAGFKWQDFKWLKYIVYKEKVSASDGFWKSVATRVPREPHEIRILNPYFIQEAAFSFIGLPFNNGLMGRGNIPTLGSVAITMALHNCDEVAVAGFGYDMSSPNAPLHYYENIKMSAIKESWTHNIQREKEFLRKLVKARVITDLTSGI
;
A
#
# COMPACT_ATOMS: atom_id res chain seq x y z
N MET A 1 28.11 50.55 28.83
CA MET A 1 27.56 49.46 29.67
C MET A 1 26.22 48.88 29.16
N GLY A 2 25.31 49.65 28.58
CA GLY A 2 23.99 49.13 28.16
C GLY A 2 23.99 48.03 27.08
N LEU A 3 24.87 48.12 26.07
CA LEU A 3 24.91 47.15 24.97
C LEU A 3 25.37 45.75 25.41
N LEU A 4 26.32 45.69 26.35
CA LEU A 4 26.84 44.43 26.88
C LEU A 4 25.80 43.71 27.76
N VAL A 5 25.02 44.48 28.53
CA VAL A 5 23.90 43.96 29.33
C VAL A 5 22.77 43.45 28.44
N PHE A 6 22.46 44.16 27.36
CA PHE A 6 21.47 43.74 26.38
C PHE A 6 21.86 42.42 25.68
N MET A 7 23.10 42.31 25.19
CA MET A 7 23.60 41.08 24.56
C MET A 7 23.61 39.90 25.53
N ARG A 8 24.01 40.12 26.79
CA ARG A 8 23.96 39.09 27.83
C ARG A 8 22.54 38.59 28.08
N ASN A 9 21.58 39.50 28.17
CA ASN A 9 20.17 39.15 28.41
C ASN A 9 19.55 38.42 27.20
N LEU A 10 19.93 38.80 25.97
CA LEU A 10 19.50 38.14 24.74
C LEU A 10 20.04 36.70 24.65
N LEU A 11 21.33 36.50 24.97
CA LEU A 11 21.95 35.18 25.02
C LEU A 11 21.31 34.29 26.08
N LEU A 12 21.01 34.83 27.26
CA LEU A 12 20.31 34.09 28.33
C LEU A 12 18.91 33.66 27.90
N ALA A 13 18.16 34.53 27.22
CA ALA A 13 16.84 34.19 26.69
C ALA A 13 16.93 33.09 25.62
N LEU A 14 17.88 33.20 24.67
CA LEU A 14 18.09 32.18 23.64
C LEU A 14 18.49 30.82 24.22
N CYS A 15 19.37 30.81 25.24
CA CYS A 15 19.72 29.59 25.95
C CYS A 15 18.51 28.96 26.66
N LEU A 16 17.66 29.76 27.31
CA LEU A 16 16.41 29.28 27.91
C LEU A 16 15.48 28.65 26.87
N PHE A 17 15.31 29.27 25.69
CA PHE A 17 14.49 28.69 24.62
C PHE A 17 15.07 27.39 24.05
N LEU A 18 16.40 27.28 23.92
CA LEU A 18 17.05 26.05 23.48
C LEU A 18 16.90 24.93 24.51
N VAL A 19 17.05 25.22 25.80
CA VAL A 19 16.85 24.25 26.87
C VAL A 19 15.39 23.81 26.95
N LEU A 20 14.44 24.74 26.88
CA LEU A 20 13.00 24.41 26.85
C LEU A 20 12.62 23.62 25.59
N GLY A 21 13.19 23.97 24.43
CA GLY A 21 13.01 23.21 23.20
C GLY A 21 13.57 21.79 23.29
N PHE A 22 14.74 21.62 23.92
CA PHE A 22 15.34 20.31 24.17
C PHE A 22 14.55 19.49 25.18
N LEU A 23 14.06 20.11 26.26
CA LEU A 23 13.19 19.47 27.26
C LEU A 23 11.85 19.07 26.65
N TYR A 24 11.24 19.93 25.82
CA TYR A 24 10.00 19.62 25.10
C TYR A 24 10.20 18.46 24.11
N TYR A 25 11.27 18.50 23.31
CA TYR A 25 11.61 17.42 22.38
C TYR A 25 11.90 16.10 23.12
N SER A 26 12.62 16.17 24.25
CA SER A 26 12.95 15.00 25.06
C SER A 26 11.73 14.44 25.80
N ALA A 27 10.83 15.30 26.29
CA ALA A 27 9.57 14.91 26.91
C ALA A 27 8.61 14.26 25.91
N TRP A 28 8.56 14.76 24.67
CA TRP A 28 7.82 14.10 23.57
C TRP A 28 8.39 12.71 23.26
N LYS A 29 9.73 12.58 23.24
CA LYS A 29 10.42 11.29 23.04
C LYS A 29 10.23 10.31 24.20
N LEU A 30 10.13 10.81 25.43
CA LEU A 30 9.81 10.02 26.64
C LEU A 30 8.33 9.61 26.68
N HIS A 31 7.41 10.43 26.17
CA HIS A 31 5.98 10.08 26.07
C HIS A 31 5.72 8.97 25.04
N LEU A 32 6.61 8.81 24.05
CA LEU A 32 6.61 7.68 23.10
C LEU A 32 7.17 6.39 23.69
N LEU A 33 7.98 6.47 24.75
CA LEU A 33 8.59 5.30 25.42
C LEU A 33 7.80 4.82 26.64
N ARG A 34 6.90 5.63 27.20
CA ARG A 34 6.19 5.32 28.47
C ARG A 34 4.75 4.81 28.32
N TRP A 35 4.31 4.49 27.09
CA TRP A 35 3.03 3.82 26.83
C TRP A 35 3.21 2.40 26.30
N GLU A 36 4.23 1.70 26.78
CA GLU A 36 4.20 0.25 26.94
C GLU A 36 3.93 -0.04 28.42
N ASP A 37 2.66 -0.03 28.82
CA ASP A 37 2.22 -0.84 29.95
C ASP A 37 0.75 -1.24 29.81
N SER A 38 0.50 -2.49 30.17
CA SER A 38 -0.74 -3.22 29.99
C SER A 38 -1.71 -2.88 31.12
N ASN A 39 -2.98 -2.63 30.80
CA ASN A 39 -4.10 -2.19 31.67
C ASN A 39 -4.17 -0.69 32.00
N SER A 40 -4.96 0.04 31.20
CA SER A 40 -5.60 1.29 31.64
C SER A 40 -6.95 1.46 30.95
N MET A 41 -8.01 1.58 31.77
CA MET A 41 -9.40 1.84 31.34
C MET A 41 -9.48 3.21 30.66
N VAL A 42 -10.04 3.24 29.45
CA VAL A 42 -10.33 4.47 28.70
C VAL A 42 -11.57 5.15 29.30
N LEU A 43 -11.40 6.35 29.83
CA LEU A 43 -12.50 7.30 30.07
C LEU A 43 -12.82 8.04 28.76
N SER A 44 -14.03 7.89 28.25
CA SER A 44 -14.52 8.63 27.09
C SER A 44 -15.11 9.97 27.50
N PHE A 45 -14.78 11.03 26.77
CA PHE A 45 -15.40 12.36 26.87
C PHE A 45 -16.15 12.69 25.57
N ASP A 46 -17.31 13.31 25.70
CA ASP A 46 -18.07 13.79 24.56
C ASP A 46 -17.74 15.24 24.20
N SER A 47 -18.14 15.68 23.00
CA SER A 47 -17.65 16.87 22.28
C SER A 47 -17.97 18.24 22.90
N VAL A 48 -18.40 18.30 24.16
CA VAL A 48 -18.61 19.54 24.94
C VAL A 48 -18.02 19.45 26.37
N GLY A 49 -17.25 18.41 26.70
CA GLY A 49 -16.39 18.43 27.90
C GLY A 49 -17.08 18.23 29.26
N HIS A 50 -18.15 17.43 29.34
CA HIS A 50 -18.72 16.98 30.63
C HIS A 50 -18.42 15.49 30.91
N THR A 51 -18.08 15.18 32.17
CA THR A 51 -17.87 13.82 32.70
C THR A 51 -19.20 13.10 32.93
N VAL A 52 -19.41 11.95 32.30
CA VAL A 52 -20.59 11.10 32.56
C VAL A 52 -20.22 9.99 33.56
N GLY A 53 -20.93 9.97 34.69
CA GLY A 53 -20.73 9.02 35.79
C GLY A 53 -21.14 7.58 35.47
N SER A 54 -20.48 6.64 36.16
CA SER A 54 -20.54 5.19 35.99
C SER A 54 -21.90 4.58 36.35
N GLY A 55 -22.56 3.95 35.38
CA GLY A 55 -23.73 3.09 35.56
C GLY A 55 -23.41 1.64 35.21
N ARG A 56 -23.26 0.79 36.24
CA ARG A 56 -22.99 -0.65 36.15
C ARG A 56 -24.24 -1.38 35.66
N ARG A 57 -24.22 -1.95 34.45
CA ARG A 57 -25.26 -2.87 33.95
C ARG A 57 -24.66 -4.25 33.72
N GLU A 58 -24.98 -5.18 34.62
CA GLU A 58 -24.61 -6.59 34.53
C GLU A 58 -25.14 -7.22 33.24
N ARG A 59 -24.27 -7.89 32.49
CA ARG A 59 -24.69 -8.87 31.46
C ARG A 59 -24.69 -10.26 32.09
N LYS A 60 -25.91 -10.77 32.35
CA LYS A 60 -26.14 -12.20 32.55
C LYS A 60 -25.92 -12.93 31.23
N THR A 61 -25.04 -13.92 31.23
CA THR A 61 -24.85 -14.89 30.15
C THR A 61 -26.07 -15.79 30.07
N VAL A 62 -26.85 -15.70 29.00
CA VAL A 62 -27.89 -16.69 28.66
C VAL A 62 -27.29 -17.63 27.62
N ALA A 63 -26.98 -18.85 28.05
CA ALA A 63 -26.66 -19.96 27.16
C ALA A 63 -27.99 -20.48 26.56
N ILE A 64 -28.11 -20.42 25.24
CA ILE A 64 -29.20 -21.07 24.51
C ILE A 64 -28.74 -22.50 24.21
N LEU A 65 -29.20 -23.45 25.01
CA LEU A 65 -29.17 -24.88 24.72
C LEU A 65 -30.53 -25.26 24.13
N LEU A 66 -30.55 -25.70 22.87
CA LEU A 66 -31.70 -26.37 22.27
C LEU A 66 -31.62 -27.87 22.58
N PRO A 67 -32.70 -28.49 23.11
CA PRO A 67 -32.73 -29.92 23.41
C PRO A 67 -33.22 -30.72 22.19
N LEU A 68 -32.62 -31.88 21.95
CA LEU A 68 -33.18 -32.93 21.10
C LEU A 68 -33.28 -34.21 21.92
N SER A 69 -34.52 -34.55 22.26
CA SER A 69 -35.00 -35.82 22.79
C SER A 69 -36.35 -36.02 22.07
N ILE A 70 -36.88 -37.19 21.70
CA ILE A 70 -36.97 -38.57 22.22
C ILE A 70 -37.47 -39.45 20.99
N PRO A 71 -37.91 -40.72 21.10
CA PRO A 71 -37.28 -42.01 21.45
C PRO A 71 -37.25 -43.03 20.28
N SER A 72 -36.63 -44.19 20.51
CA SER A 72 -37.12 -45.45 19.92
C SER A 72 -36.93 -46.61 20.91
N HIS A 73 -38.02 -47.30 21.24
CA HIS A 73 -38.06 -48.54 22.03
C HIS A 73 -38.77 -49.64 21.21
N LEU A 74 -38.32 -50.89 21.45
CA LEU A 74 -38.89 -52.24 21.17
C LEU A 74 -37.95 -53.08 20.29
N ALA A 75 -37.63 -54.36 20.51
CA ALA A 75 -37.53 -55.27 21.66
C ALA A 75 -37.01 -56.65 21.11
N ALA A 76 -36.17 -57.37 21.87
CA ALA A 76 -35.80 -58.82 21.82
C ALA A 76 -35.21 -59.41 20.50
N ASP A 77 -34.27 -60.36 20.47
CA ASP A 77 -34.05 -61.59 21.25
C ASP A 77 -32.55 -62.05 21.11
N PRO A 78 -31.96 -62.90 21.97
CA PRO A 78 -30.51 -63.19 21.99
C PRO A 78 -30.14 -64.46 21.21
N GLY A 79 -29.19 -64.33 20.28
CA GLY A 79 -28.62 -65.45 19.52
C GLY A 79 -27.10 -65.42 19.55
N LYS A 80 -26.54 -66.43 20.21
CA LYS A 80 -25.11 -66.69 20.46
C LYS A 80 -24.43 -67.17 19.17
N ASP A 81 -23.45 -66.43 18.62
CA ASP A 81 -22.47 -67.07 17.71
C ASP A 81 -21.11 -66.34 17.61
N ARG A 82 -20.13 -67.07 18.15
CA ARG A 82 -18.77 -67.34 17.67
C ARG A 82 -17.99 -66.26 16.89
N ALA A 83 -16.91 -65.83 17.54
CA ALA A 83 -15.84 -64.99 17.04
C ALA A 83 -15.19 -65.44 15.71
N GLN A 84 -15.03 -64.48 14.80
CA GLN A 84 -13.96 -64.46 13.79
C GLN A 84 -13.22 -63.11 13.91
N LYS A 85 -11.91 -63.20 14.13
CA LYS A 85 -10.96 -62.07 14.16
C LYS A 85 -10.73 -61.59 12.74
N GLU A 86 -11.13 -60.35 12.41
CA GLU A 86 -10.53 -59.60 11.31
C GLU A 86 -9.21 -58.96 11.76
N PRO A 87 -8.18 -58.89 10.89
CA PRO A 87 -6.93 -58.26 11.23
C PRO A 87 -7.09 -56.75 11.25
N THR A 88 -6.82 -56.14 12.41
CA THR A 88 -6.71 -54.70 12.58
C THR A 88 -5.51 -54.19 11.78
N GLU A 89 -5.75 -53.63 10.59
CA GLU A 89 -4.79 -52.77 9.94
C GLU A 89 -4.60 -51.53 10.82
N THR A 90 -3.44 -51.45 11.48
CA THR A 90 -2.95 -50.23 12.12
C THR A 90 -2.86 -49.13 11.05
N MET A 91 -3.90 -48.31 10.93
CA MET A 91 -3.81 -47.05 10.21
C MET A 91 -2.74 -46.21 10.91
N ALA A 92 -1.57 -46.11 10.28
CA ALA A 92 -0.55 -45.16 10.66
C ALA A 92 -1.22 -43.78 10.74
N ALA A 93 -1.02 -43.08 11.87
CA ALA A 93 -1.48 -41.71 12.02
C ALA A 93 -0.98 -40.89 10.82
N PRO A 94 -1.83 -40.07 10.18
CA PRO A 94 -1.39 -39.21 9.10
C PRO A 94 -0.21 -38.39 9.60
N GLY A 95 0.94 -38.51 8.94
CA GLY A 95 2.09 -37.66 9.21
C GLY A 95 1.66 -36.18 9.14
N PRO A 96 2.36 -35.27 9.84
CA PRO A 96 1.96 -33.87 9.90
C PRO A 96 1.79 -33.31 8.48
N ALA A 97 0.57 -32.85 8.18
CA ALA A 97 0.25 -32.30 6.87
C ALA A 97 1.19 -31.13 6.56
N ILE A 98 1.94 -31.23 5.46
CA ILE A 98 2.85 -30.17 5.01
C ILE A 98 1.99 -28.92 4.73
N PRO A 99 2.29 -27.77 5.35
CA PRO A 99 1.49 -26.57 5.15
C PRO A 99 1.54 -26.15 3.68
N LYS A 100 0.37 -25.92 3.07
CA LYS A 100 0.25 -25.50 1.66
C LYS A 100 0.59 -24.02 1.46
N TYR A 101 0.32 -23.18 2.47
CA TYR A 101 0.47 -21.73 2.42
C TYR A 101 1.42 -21.23 3.52
N ASP A 102 2.08 -20.11 3.30
CA ASP A 102 2.85 -19.39 4.30
C ASP A 102 1.95 -18.67 5.33
N LYS A 103 2.57 -18.03 6.32
CA LYS A 103 1.86 -17.33 7.40
C LYS A 103 0.98 -16.17 6.91
N LEU A 104 1.30 -15.56 5.77
CA LEU A 104 0.51 -14.47 5.19
C LEU A 104 -0.65 -15.05 4.35
N GLY A 105 -0.49 -16.25 3.82
CA GLY A 105 -1.46 -16.97 2.99
C GLY A 105 -1.01 -17.14 1.55
N PHE A 106 0.28 -16.92 1.24
CA PHE A 106 0.82 -17.21 -0.07
C PHE A 106 1.12 -18.70 -0.24
N LEU A 107 0.92 -19.24 -1.43
CA LEU A 107 1.29 -20.61 -1.78
C LEU A 107 2.80 -20.81 -1.62
N LEU A 108 3.23 -21.89 -0.96
CA LEU A 108 4.67 -22.14 -0.78
C LEU A 108 5.36 -22.54 -2.09
N ASN A 109 4.68 -23.33 -2.92
CA ASN A 109 5.19 -23.75 -4.24
C ASN A 109 4.70 -22.83 -5.36
N LEU A 110 5.45 -21.76 -5.60
CA LEU A 110 5.14 -20.73 -6.59
C LEU A 110 5.52 -21.10 -8.03
N ASP A 111 6.32 -22.16 -8.24
CA ASP A 111 6.67 -22.66 -9.57
C ASP A 111 5.56 -23.57 -10.15
N SER A 112 4.43 -23.69 -9.44
CA SER A 112 3.33 -24.53 -9.87
C SER A 112 2.78 -24.06 -11.21
N LYS A 113 2.61 -25.02 -12.13
CA LYS A 113 1.91 -24.78 -13.40
C LYS A 113 0.52 -24.21 -13.09
N LEU A 114 0.03 -23.37 -14.00
CA LEU A 114 -1.37 -22.92 -14.00
C LEU A 114 -2.29 -24.08 -13.65
N SER A 115 -3.31 -23.83 -12.83
CA SER A 115 -4.36 -24.83 -12.61
C SER A 115 -4.93 -25.27 -13.98
N PRO A 116 -5.38 -26.52 -14.14
CA PRO A 116 -5.91 -26.99 -15.42
C PRO A 116 -7.00 -26.06 -16.00
N GLU A 117 -7.83 -25.48 -15.13
CA GLU A 117 -8.84 -24.48 -15.48
C GLU A 117 -8.24 -23.20 -16.07
N LEU A 118 -7.24 -22.61 -15.44
CA LEU A 118 -6.58 -21.41 -15.95
C LEU A 118 -5.74 -21.71 -17.20
N ALA A 119 -5.08 -22.86 -17.23
CA ALA A 119 -4.34 -23.31 -18.39
C ALA A 119 -5.27 -23.43 -19.61
N SER A 120 -6.44 -24.06 -19.45
CA SER A 120 -7.46 -24.16 -20.49
C SER A 120 -8.00 -22.78 -20.90
N LYS A 121 -8.36 -21.93 -19.91
CA LYS A 121 -8.87 -20.58 -20.16
C LYS A 121 -7.94 -19.72 -21.01
N TYR A 122 -6.62 -19.82 -20.76
CA TYR A 122 -5.62 -19.00 -21.42
C TYR A 122 -4.85 -19.74 -22.54
N ALA A 123 -5.22 -20.99 -22.86
CA ALA A 123 -4.54 -21.81 -23.88
C ALA A 123 -4.61 -21.19 -25.29
N ASN A 124 -5.72 -20.53 -25.61
CA ASN A 124 -5.99 -20.00 -26.95
C ASN A 124 -5.35 -18.62 -27.22
N PHE A 125 -4.65 -18.04 -26.23
CA PHE A 125 -3.99 -16.74 -26.40
C PHE A 125 -2.56 -16.94 -26.91
N SER A 126 -2.28 -16.42 -28.11
CA SER A 126 -0.93 -16.37 -28.67
C SER A 126 0.02 -15.58 -27.76
N GLU A 127 1.31 -15.88 -27.86
CA GLU A 127 2.34 -15.13 -27.16
C GLU A 127 2.30 -13.64 -27.54
N GLY A 128 2.37 -12.76 -26.54
CA GLY A 128 2.30 -11.30 -26.72
C GLY A 128 0.88 -10.72 -26.85
N VAL A 129 -0.16 -11.56 -26.98
CA VAL A 129 -1.56 -11.09 -26.94
C VAL A 129 -2.01 -10.92 -25.50
N CYS A 130 -2.59 -9.75 -25.19
CA CYS A 130 -3.09 -9.43 -23.84
C CYS A 130 -4.18 -10.42 -23.40
N LYS A 131 -4.06 -10.93 -22.17
CA LYS A 131 -4.97 -11.90 -21.56
C LYS A 131 -5.87 -11.23 -20.51
N PRO A 132 -7.19 -11.07 -20.77
CA PRO A 132 -8.11 -10.47 -19.81
C PRO A 132 -8.15 -11.19 -18.45
N GLY A 133 -8.06 -10.40 -17.37
CA GLY A 133 -8.07 -10.82 -15.98
C GLY A 133 -6.89 -11.67 -15.53
N TYR A 134 -5.80 -11.74 -16.31
CA TYR A 134 -4.72 -12.70 -16.08
C TYR A 134 -3.95 -12.47 -14.78
N ALA A 135 -3.56 -11.24 -14.48
CA ALA A 135 -2.86 -10.88 -13.25
C ALA A 135 -3.69 -11.21 -12.00
N SER A 136 -4.97 -10.84 -12.00
CA SER A 136 -5.90 -11.15 -10.90
C SER A 136 -6.09 -12.66 -10.72
N ALA A 137 -6.26 -13.42 -11.81
CA ALA A 137 -6.40 -14.87 -11.76
C ALA A 137 -5.16 -15.55 -11.18
N LEU A 138 -3.96 -15.16 -11.62
CA LEU A 138 -2.70 -15.66 -11.06
C LEU A 138 -2.54 -15.28 -9.59
N MET A 139 -2.90 -14.05 -9.23
CA MET A 139 -2.83 -13.58 -7.85
C MET A 139 -3.76 -14.40 -6.93
N THR A 140 -4.99 -14.71 -7.36
CA THR A 140 -5.90 -15.58 -6.61
C THR A 140 -5.36 -17.00 -6.41
N VAL A 141 -4.61 -17.55 -7.38
CA VAL A 141 -3.97 -18.88 -7.22
C VAL A 141 -2.93 -18.87 -6.12
N ILE A 142 -2.04 -17.87 -6.14
CA ILE A 142 -0.94 -17.84 -5.16
C ILE A 142 -1.35 -17.22 -3.84
N PHE A 143 -2.42 -16.43 -3.78
CA PHE A 143 -2.91 -15.77 -2.58
C PHE A 143 -4.46 -15.80 -2.58
N PRO A 144 -5.10 -16.88 -2.13
CA PRO A 144 -6.56 -17.05 -2.22
C PRO A 144 -7.39 -15.99 -1.46
N LYS A 145 -6.76 -15.24 -0.55
CA LYS A 145 -7.39 -14.11 0.15
C LYS A 145 -7.57 -12.87 -0.76
N PHE A 146 -6.90 -12.85 -1.93
CA PHE A 146 -7.08 -11.81 -2.94
C PHE A 146 -8.53 -11.83 -3.42
N SER A 147 -9.30 -10.81 -3.03
CA SER A 147 -10.74 -10.78 -3.31
C SER A 147 -11.25 -9.37 -3.60
N LYS A 148 -12.09 -9.30 -4.66
CA LYS A 148 -12.76 -8.12 -5.22
C LYS A 148 -11.80 -7.03 -5.77
N PRO A 149 -11.87 -6.68 -7.06
CA PRO A 149 -11.22 -5.50 -7.60
C PRO A 149 -11.62 -4.25 -6.80
N ALA A 150 -10.64 -3.47 -6.36
CA ALA A 150 -10.86 -2.15 -5.79
C ALA A 150 -10.59 -1.10 -6.87
N PRO A 151 -11.39 -0.02 -6.95
CA PRO A 151 -11.20 1.02 -7.94
C PRO A 151 -9.88 1.74 -7.70
N MET A 152 -9.19 2.06 -8.78
CA MET A 152 -7.90 2.74 -8.77
C MET A 152 -7.93 4.06 -7.98
N PHE A 153 -8.99 4.82 -8.12
CA PHE A 153 -9.13 6.15 -7.54
C PHE A 153 -10.35 6.24 -6.62
N LEU A 154 -10.32 7.23 -5.72
CA LEU A 154 -11.52 7.61 -4.98
C LEU A 154 -12.50 8.33 -5.90
N ASP A 155 -13.78 7.96 -5.76
CA ASP A 155 -14.92 8.64 -6.38
C ASP A 155 -15.84 9.23 -5.30
N ASP A 156 -16.94 9.87 -5.70
CA ASP A 156 -17.91 10.45 -4.76
C ASP A 156 -18.55 9.44 -3.79
N SER A 157 -18.43 8.14 -4.07
CA SER A 157 -18.90 7.06 -3.21
C SER A 157 -17.88 6.61 -2.16
N PHE A 158 -16.70 7.25 -2.09
CA PHE A 158 -15.58 6.84 -1.24
C PHE A 158 -15.98 6.57 0.23
N ARG A 159 -16.95 7.31 0.77
CA ARG A 159 -17.44 7.15 2.16
C ARG A 159 -18.11 5.80 2.42
N LYS A 160 -18.55 5.10 1.38
CA LYS A 160 -19.16 3.77 1.46
C LYS A 160 -18.12 2.65 1.57
N TRP A 161 -16.84 2.95 1.33
CA TRP A 161 -15.75 1.97 1.42
C TRP A 161 -15.37 1.70 2.88
N ALA A 162 -16.06 0.74 3.50
CA ALA A 162 -15.85 0.38 4.91
C ALA A 162 -14.38 0.06 5.24
N ARG A 163 -13.63 -0.56 4.31
CA ARG A 163 -12.22 -0.97 4.52
C ARG A 163 -11.26 0.19 4.79
N ILE A 164 -11.55 1.39 4.27
CA ILE A 164 -10.68 2.58 4.39
C ILE A 164 -11.24 3.66 5.34
N ARG A 165 -12.49 3.52 5.78
CA ARG A 165 -13.17 4.55 6.56
C ARG A 165 -12.67 4.64 8.00
N ASP A 166 -12.28 3.51 8.58
CA ASP A 166 -11.96 3.43 10.00
C ASP A 166 -10.47 3.71 10.28
N PHE A 167 -9.65 3.80 9.23
CA PHE A 167 -8.22 4.10 9.28
C PHE A 167 -7.93 5.54 8.92
N VAL A 168 -6.98 6.17 9.62
CA VAL A 168 -6.41 7.46 9.22
C VAL A 168 -5.42 7.26 8.05
N PRO A 169 -5.03 8.32 7.32
CA PRO A 169 -3.91 8.23 6.39
C PRO A 169 -2.66 7.62 7.06
N PRO A 170 -1.89 6.77 6.36
CA PRO A 170 -1.99 6.43 4.93
C PRO A 170 -2.94 5.26 4.62
N PHE A 171 -3.43 4.54 5.63
CA PHE A 171 -4.17 3.29 5.45
C PHE A 171 -5.68 3.50 5.23
N GLY A 172 -6.14 4.75 5.33
CA GLY A 172 -7.51 5.13 5.09
C GLY A 172 -7.69 6.63 5.00
N ILE A 173 -8.90 7.08 5.25
CA ILE A 173 -9.33 8.47 5.03
C ILE A 173 -9.94 9.13 6.27
N LYS A 174 -9.96 8.45 7.42
CA LYS A 174 -10.64 8.93 8.63
C LYS A 174 -10.21 10.35 8.97
N GLY A 175 -11.18 11.26 9.05
CA GLY A 175 -10.96 12.67 9.38
C GLY A 175 -10.58 13.56 8.19
N GLN A 176 -10.51 13.02 6.97
CA GLN A 176 -10.23 13.77 5.74
C GLN A 176 -11.47 13.96 4.86
N ASP A 177 -12.62 13.44 5.28
CA ASP A 177 -13.85 13.30 4.51
C ASP A 177 -14.32 14.59 3.82
N ASN A 178 -14.31 15.71 4.53
CA ASN A 178 -14.79 16.99 3.99
C ASN A 178 -13.82 17.58 2.97
N LEU A 179 -12.53 17.42 3.22
CA LEU A 179 -11.48 17.90 2.33
C LEU A 179 -11.42 17.08 1.04
N ILE A 180 -11.48 15.75 1.15
CA ILE A 180 -11.58 14.84 0.01
C ILE A 180 -12.84 15.15 -0.80
N LYS A 181 -13.99 15.33 -0.15
CA LYS A 181 -15.25 15.69 -0.85
C LYS A 181 -15.12 17.01 -1.62
N ALA A 182 -14.51 18.03 -1.04
CA ALA A 182 -14.29 19.31 -1.71
C ALA A 182 -13.39 19.14 -2.95
N ILE A 183 -12.29 18.41 -2.82
CA ILE A 183 -11.38 18.10 -3.93
C ILE A 183 -12.12 17.35 -5.03
N LEU A 184 -12.82 16.25 -4.71
CA LEU A 184 -13.55 15.45 -5.68
C LEU A 184 -14.60 16.29 -6.43
N SER A 185 -15.33 17.15 -5.72
CA SER A 185 -16.32 18.08 -6.31
C SER A 185 -15.72 19.05 -7.32
N ALA A 186 -14.43 19.40 -7.17
CA ALA A 186 -13.70 20.25 -8.12
C ALA A 186 -13.12 19.44 -9.29
N THR A 187 -12.60 18.24 -9.03
CA THR A 187 -11.99 17.38 -10.07
C THR A 187 -13.03 16.77 -11.02
N LYS A 188 -14.20 16.34 -10.51
CA LYS A 188 -15.36 15.80 -11.26
C LYS A 188 -15.09 14.57 -12.16
N ASP A 189 -13.89 14.03 -12.17
CA ASP A 189 -13.53 12.82 -12.88
C ASP A 189 -12.65 11.92 -11.99
N TYR A 190 -13.01 10.64 -11.94
CA TYR A 190 -12.48 9.65 -11.00
C TYR A 190 -12.00 8.39 -11.70
N ARG A 191 -11.86 8.41 -13.03
CA ARG A 191 -11.49 7.25 -13.83
C ARG A 191 -10.25 7.50 -14.68
N LEU A 192 -9.78 6.48 -15.40
CA LEU A 192 -8.82 6.72 -16.47
C LEU A 192 -9.51 7.51 -17.60
N THR A 193 -8.73 7.98 -18.57
CA THR A 193 -9.29 8.59 -19.78
C THR A 193 -10.25 7.60 -20.47
N PRO A 194 -11.34 8.06 -21.12
CA PRO A 194 -12.32 7.17 -21.75
C PRO A 194 -11.72 6.11 -22.69
N ALA A 195 -10.67 6.46 -23.44
CA ALA A 195 -9.98 5.54 -24.35
C ALA A 195 -9.29 4.36 -23.65
N LEU A 196 -8.76 4.58 -22.43
CA LEU A 196 -8.12 3.53 -21.63
C LEU A 196 -9.14 2.74 -20.79
N ASP A 197 -10.23 3.40 -20.40
CA ASP A 197 -11.31 2.78 -19.64
C ASP A 197 -12.19 1.85 -20.49
N SER A 198 -12.23 2.05 -21.81
CA SER A 198 -12.96 1.20 -22.76
C SER A 198 -12.17 -0.01 -23.28
N LEU A 199 -10.89 -0.14 -22.93
CA LEU A 199 -10.07 -1.28 -23.34
C LEU A 199 -10.63 -2.59 -22.76
N SER A 200 -10.77 -3.60 -23.60
CA SER A 200 -11.17 -4.96 -23.19
C SER A 200 -10.05 -5.74 -22.49
N CYS A 201 -8.80 -5.30 -22.70
CA CYS A 201 -7.62 -5.84 -22.04
C CYS A 201 -6.58 -4.72 -21.89
N ARG A 202 -6.06 -4.54 -20.68
CA ARG A 202 -5.16 -3.47 -20.28
C ARG A 202 -3.84 -4.04 -19.78
N ARG A 203 -2.77 -3.81 -20.53
CA ARG A 203 -1.40 -4.08 -20.12
C ARG A 203 -0.85 -2.85 -19.40
N CYS A 204 -0.49 -3.02 -18.14
CA CYS A 204 0.09 -1.97 -17.32
C CYS A 204 1.56 -2.25 -17.04
N ILE A 205 2.38 -1.21 -17.12
CA ILE A 205 3.75 -1.24 -16.62
C ILE A 205 3.95 -0.20 -15.54
N ILE A 206 4.52 -0.62 -14.41
CA ILE A 206 4.99 0.28 -13.36
C ILE A 206 6.49 0.49 -13.57
N VAL A 207 6.88 1.73 -13.78
CA VAL A 207 8.28 2.13 -13.90
C VAL A 207 8.73 2.69 -12.57
N GLY A 208 9.52 1.89 -11.85
CA GLY A 208 10.22 2.29 -10.63
C GLY A 208 11.36 3.26 -10.94
N ASN A 209 12.00 3.74 -9.88
CA ASN A 209 13.05 4.77 -10.01
C ASN A 209 14.45 4.17 -10.02
N GLY A 210 14.59 2.84 -9.92
CA GLY A 210 15.85 2.16 -9.64
C GLY A 210 16.95 2.44 -10.66
N GLY A 211 18.18 2.59 -10.18
CA GLY A 211 19.37 2.76 -11.02
C GLY A 211 19.60 1.65 -12.04
N VAL A 212 19.01 0.47 -11.84
CA VAL A 212 19.03 -0.68 -12.76
C VAL A 212 18.44 -0.36 -14.14
N LEU A 213 17.67 0.72 -14.30
CA LEU A 213 17.17 1.18 -15.61
C LEU A 213 18.27 1.75 -16.51
N ALA A 214 19.34 2.29 -15.94
CA ALA A 214 20.39 2.94 -16.72
C ALA A 214 21.02 1.96 -17.73
N ASN A 215 21.17 2.41 -18.97
CA ASN A 215 21.72 1.66 -20.10
C ASN A 215 20.96 0.39 -20.49
N LYS A 216 19.69 0.24 -20.11
CA LYS A 216 18.87 -0.93 -20.46
C LYS A 216 18.21 -0.83 -21.85
N SER A 217 18.13 0.37 -22.43
CA SER A 217 17.46 0.63 -23.71
C SER A 217 16.02 0.11 -23.77
N LEU A 218 15.30 0.10 -22.64
CA LEU A 218 13.95 -0.46 -22.52
C LEU A 218 12.86 0.52 -22.98
N GLY A 219 13.20 1.74 -23.40
CA GLY A 219 12.22 2.81 -23.57
C GLY A 219 11.10 2.47 -24.55
N LEU A 220 11.43 1.94 -25.73
CA LEU A 220 10.42 1.50 -26.71
C LEU A 220 9.55 0.36 -26.16
N LYS A 221 10.12 -0.55 -25.37
CA LYS A 221 9.38 -1.67 -24.78
C LYS A 221 8.44 -1.21 -23.67
N ILE A 222 8.82 -0.18 -22.91
CA ILE A 222 7.98 0.45 -21.89
C ILE A 222 6.81 1.19 -22.55
N ASP A 223 7.08 1.93 -23.62
CA ASP A 223 6.06 2.74 -24.31
C ASP A 223 5.00 1.89 -25.04
N ASP A 224 5.28 0.62 -25.32
CA ASP A 224 4.35 -0.36 -25.91
C ASP A 224 3.18 -0.73 -24.97
N TYR A 225 3.28 -0.48 -23.66
CA TYR A 225 2.20 -0.79 -22.72
C TYR A 225 1.07 0.22 -22.82
N ASP A 226 -0.17 -0.22 -22.60
CA ASP A 226 -1.36 0.64 -22.67
C ASP A 226 -1.30 1.74 -21.60
N VAL A 227 -0.96 1.36 -20.37
CA VAL A 227 -0.83 2.24 -19.22
C VAL A 227 0.60 2.21 -18.69
N VAL A 228 1.28 3.35 -18.74
CA VAL A 228 2.62 3.53 -18.14
C VAL A 228 2.48 4.34 -16.85
N VAL A 229 2.77 3.70 -15.72
CA VAL A 229 2.72 4.31 -14.39
C VAL A 229 4.13 4.71 -13.96
N ARG A 230 4.33 6.00 -13.67
CA ARG A 230 5.58 6.54 -13.12
C ARG A 230 5.37 7.08 -11.72
N LEU A 231 6.45 7.09 -10.95
CA LEU A 231 6.40 7.35 -9.51
C LEU A 231 7.24 8.58 -9.14
N ASN A 232 6.79 9.29 -8.12
CA ASN A 232 7.51 10.42 -7.52
C ASN A 232 7.93 11.47 -8.58
N SER A 233 9.14 11.99 -8.45
CA SER A 233 9.74 13.04 -9.28
C SER A 233 10.68 12.51 -10.35
N ALA A 234 10.58 11.22 -10.70
CA ALA A 234 11.50 10.59 -11.64
C ALA A 234 11.35 11.20 -13.04
N PRO A 235 12.41 11.82 -13.60
CA PRO A 235 12.34 12.51 -14.87
C PRO A 235 12.31 11.51 -16.03
N VAL A 236 11.61 11.90 -17.09
CA VAL A 236 11.61 11.18 -18.37
C VAL A 236 12.58 11.83 -19.35
N LYS A 237 12.56 13.17 -19.40
CA LYS A 237 13.36 13.96 -20.34
C LYS A 237 14.86 13.68 -20.16
N GLY A 238 15.53 13.29 -21.24
CA GLY A 238 16.94 12.92 -21.26
C GLY A 238 17.25 11.46 -20.92
N PHE A 239 16.23 10.67 -20.56
CA PHE A 239 16.34 9.25 -20.20
C PHE A 239 15.46 8.34 -21.08
N GLU A 240 14.82 8.89 -22.11
CA GLU A 240 13.77 8.23 -22.90
C GLU A 240 14.23 6.91 -23.52
N LYS A 241 15.52 6.82 -23.89
CA LYS A 241 16.12 5.58 -24.39
C LYS A 241 15.94 4.41 -23.42
N ASP A 242 16.12 4.67 -22.14
CA ASP A 242 16.10 3.65 -21.09
C ASP A 242 14.72 3.51 -20.44
N VAL A 243 14.01 4.63 -20.23
CA VAL A 243 12.78 4.65 -19.44
C VAL A 243 11.51 4.92 -20.25
N GLY A 244 11.61 5.19 -21.54
CA GLY A 244 10.48 5.49 -22.43
C GLY A 244 10.01 6.94 -22.30
N GLY A 245 9.24 7.42 -23.29
CA GLY A 245 8.67 8.77 -23.32
C GLY A 245 7.23 8.86 -22.83
N LYS A 246 6.50 7.74 -22.77
CA LYS A 246 5.08 7.69 -22.41
C LYS A 246 4.90 7.74 -20.89
N THR A 247 3.93 8.52 -20.43
CA THR A 247 3.44 8.49 -19.05
C THR A 247 1.92 8.63 -19.07
N THR A 248 1.22 7.62 -18.58
CA THR A 248 -0.24 7.66 -18.44
C THR A 248 -0.64 8.17 -17.06
N LEU A 249 0.00 7.63 -16.02
CA LEU A 249 -0.25 7.98 -14.63
C LEU A 249 1.05 8.39 -13.96
N ARG A 250 1.04 9.52 -13.25
CA ARG A 250 2.10 9.91 -12.34
C ARG A 250 1.59 9.87 -10.91
N ILE A 251 1.97 8.81 -10.18
CA ILE A 251 1.60 8.65 -8.78
C ILE A 251 2.67 9.28 -7.89
N THR A 252 2.26 10.20 -7.03
CA THR A 252 3.17 10.91 -6.14
C THR A 252 2.46 11.42 -4.89
N TYR A 253 3.24 11.97 -3.97
CA TYR A 253 2.82 12.72 -2.79
C TYR A 253 3.55 14.07 -2.77
N PRO A 254 3.21 15.04 -1.89
CA PRO A 254 3.74 16.40 -1.98
C PRO A 254 5.28 16.47 -2.01
N GLU A 255 5.94 15.73 -1.12
CA GLU A 255 7.41 15.67 -1.07
C GLU A 255 7.99 14.78 -2.19
N GLY A 256 7.21 13.90 -2.79
CA GLY A 256 7.63 13.12 -3.96
C GLY A 256 7.45 13.86 -5.29
N ALA A 257 6.72 14.97 -5.33
CA ALA A 257 6.27 15.59 -6.57
C ALA A 257 7.38 16.38 -7.29
N ILE A 258 7.28 16.44 -8.63
CA ILE A 258 8.13 17.29 -9.47
C ILE A 258 7.88 18.75 -9.11
N GLN A 259 8.93 19.50 -8.80
CA GLN A 259 8.81 20.91 -8.39
C GLN A 259 8.81 21.89 -9.57
N LYS A 260 9.46 21.55 -10.69
CA LYS A 260 9.55 22.40 -11.88
C LYS A 260 8.46 22.00 -12.88
N MET A 261 7.62 22.95 -13.27
CA MET A 261 6.46 22.66 -14.11
C MET A 261 6.88 22.10 -15.48
N GLU A 262 8.03 22.52 -16.01
CA GLU A 262 8.53 22.14 -17.32
C GLU A 262 9.03 20.69 -17.38
N GLN A 263 9.13 20.02 -16.22
CA GLN A 263 9.53 18.62 -16.12
C GLN A 263 8.34 17.66 -16.08
N TYR A 264 7.11 18.17 -15.92
CA TYR A 264 5.92 17.33 -16.04
C TYR A 264 5.70 16.93 -17.50
N GLU A 265 5.16 15.72 -17.68
CA GLU A 265 4.67 15.28 -18.97
C GLU A 265 3.49 16.14 -19.45
N LYS A 266 3.16 16.09 -20.74
CA LYS A 266 2.01 16.83 -21.26
C LYS A 266 0.70 16.10 -20.96
N ASP A 267 0.65 14.82 -21.27
CA ASP A 267 -0.61 14.06 -21.35
C ASP A 267 -0.66 12.94 -20.31
N SER A 268 -0.64 13.28 -19.02
CA SER A 268 -0.69 12.29 -17.93
C SER A 268 -1.64 12.70 -16.81
N LEU A 269 -2.33 11.74 -16.21
CA LEU A 269 -3.07 11.99 -14.97
C LEU A 269 -2.10 12.17 -13.81
N PHE A 270 -2.35 13.20 -12.99
CA PHE A 270 -1.64 13.41 -11.73
C PHE A 270 -2.42 12.70 -10.62
N VAL A 271 -1.76 11.77 -9.92
CA VAL A 271 -2.41 10.92 -8.92
C VAL A 271 -1.76 11.13 -7.56
N LEU A 272 -2.52 11.63 -6.59
CA LEU A 272 -2.07 11.75 -5.20
C LEU A 272 -2.16 10.39 -4.48
N ALA A 273 -1.05 9.92 -3.93
CA ALA A 273 -1.03 8.96 -2.83
C ALA A 273 -0.98 9.73 -1.50
N GLY A 274 -2.07 9.71 -0.73
CA GLY A 274 -2.19 10.47 0.51
C GLY A 274 -1.62 9.70 1.71
N PHE A 275 -0.49 10.16 2.24
CA PHE A 275 0.17 9.51 3.39
C PHE A 275 -0.15 10.16 4.74
N LYS A 276 -0.44 11.45 4.73
CA LYS A 276 -0.78 12.26 5.91
C LYS A 276 -1.87 13.27 5.58
N TRP A 277 -2.51 13.84 6.60
CA TRP A 277 -3.60 14.80 6.41
C TRP A 277 -3.17 16.05 5.62
N GLN A 278 -1.91 16.48 5.80
CA GLN A 278 -1.33 17.61 5.07
C GLN A 278 -1.27 17.36 3.55
N ASP A 279 -1.24 16.11 3.10
CA ASP A 279 -1.17 15.79 1.67
C ASP A 279 -2.47 16.13 0.95
N PHE A 280 -3.61 15.90 1.60
CA PHE A 280 -4.92 16.31 1.07
C PHE A 280 -5.07 17.83 1.11
N LYS A 281 -4.53 18.49 2.13
CA LYS A 281 -4.51 19.95 2.22
C LYS A 281 -3.68 20.57 1.10
N TRP A 282 -2.50 20.00 0.85
CA TRP A 282 -1.67 20.36 -0.29
C TRP A 282 -2.39 20.14 -1.62
N LEU A 283 -3.06 19.00 -1.81
CA LEU A 283 -3.80 18.74 -3.04
C LEU A 283 -4.93 19.74 -3.26
N LYS A 284 -5.63 20.18 -2.21
CA LYS A 284 -6.58 21.28 -2.30
C LYS A 284 -5.91 22.54 -2.83
N TYR A 285 -4.72 22.90 -2.33
CA TYR A 285 -3.99 24.06 -2.86
C TYR A 285 -3.69 23.95 -4.34
N ILE A 286 -3.29 22.77 -4.81
CA ILE A 286 -3.04 22.51 -6.22
C ILE A 286 -4.32 22.64 -7.04
N VAL A 287 -5.39 21.95 -6.64
CA VAL A 287 -6.67 21.89 -7.37
C VAL A 287 -7.34 23.26 -7.46
N TYR A 288 -7.33 24.03 -6.37
CA TYR A 288 -7.94 25.36 -6.31
C TYR A 288 -6.96 26.49 -6.69
N LYS A 289 -5.73 26.16 -7.10
CA LYS A 289 -4.67 27.12 -7.45
C LYS A 289 -4.41 28.12 -6.31
N GLU A 290 -4.53 27.68 -5.05
CA GLU A 290 -4.24 28.47 -3.84
C GLU A 290 -2.73 28.49 -3.55
N LYS A 291 -2.28 29.45 -2.73
CA LYS A 291 -0.88 29.52 -2.29
C LYS A 291 -0.58 28.42 -1.27
N VAL A 292 0.41 27.58 -1.54
CA VAL A 292 0.90 26.59 -0.58
C VAL A 292 1.46 27.30 0.66
N SER A 293 1.00 26.86 1.84
CA SER A 293 1.48 27.39 3.11
C SER A 293 2.82 26.77 3.51
N ALA A 294 3.80 27.62 3.84
CA ALA A 294 5.08 27.15 4.40
C ALA A 294 4.94 26.58 5.82
N SER A 295 3.85 26.88 6.53
CA SER A 295 3.62 26.41 7.90
C SER A 295 3.04 24.98 7.99
N ASP A 296 2.80 24.32 6.86
CA ASP A 296 2.14 23.00 6.82
C ASP A 296 3.06 21.83 7.18
N GLY A 297 4.30 22.08 7.62
CA GLY A 297 5.13 21.08 8.29
C GLY A 297 5.61 19.94 7.38
N PHE A 298 5.75 20.19 6.07
CA PHE A 298 6.43 19.26 5.16
C PHE A 298 7.91 19.16 5.56
N TRP A 299 8.46 17.95 5.54
CA TRP A 299 9.86 17.72 5.94
C TRP A 299 10.87 18.18 4.89
N LYS A 300 10.42 18.51 3.68
CA LYS A 300 11.19 19.21 2.64
C LYS A 300 10.28 20.07 1.76
N SER A 301 10.88 20.80 0.81
CA SER A 301 10.11 21.58 -0.16
C SER A 301 9.18 20.69 -1.00
N VAL A 302 8.01 21.25 -1.31
CA VAL A 302 6.96 20.61 -2.11
C VAL A 302 6.65 21.46 -3.33
N ALA A 303 6.09 20.86 -4.37
CA ALA A 303 5.67 21.62 -5.54
C ALA A 303 4.59 22.63 -5.17
N THR A 304 4.74 23.87 -5.61
CA THR A 304 3.76 24.94 -5.36
C THR A 304 2.68 25.01 -6.43
N ARG A 305 2.94 24.39 -7.59
CA ARG A 305 2.03 24.27 -8.73
C ARG A 305 2.25 22.91 -9.41
N VAL A 306 1.18 22.37 -9.95
CA VAL A 306 1.19 21.21 -10.85
C VAL A 306 0.50 21.67 -12.14
N PRO A 307 1.09 21.50 -13.33
CA PRO A 307 0.52 21.97 -14.59
C PRO A 307 -0.56 21.00 -15.09
N ARG A 308 -1.63 20.88 -14.30
CA ARG A 308 -2.80 20.03 -14.58
C ARG A 308 -4.08 20.77 -14.24
N GLU A 309 -5.07 20.59 -15.09
CA GLU A 309 -6.43 21.04 -14.79
C GLU A 309 -7.08 20.08 -13.78
N PRO A 310 -8.08 20.54 -12.99
CA PRO A 310 -8.69 19.72 -11.95
C PRO A 310 -9.18 18.35 -12.42
N HIS A 311 -9.71 18.24 -13.65
CA HIS A 311 -10.20 16.97 -14.20
C HIS A 311 -9.10 15.98 -14.60
N GLU A 312 -7.83 16.37 -14.54
CA GLU A 312 -6.67 15.51 -14.78
C GLU A 312 -6.03 15.01 -13.46
N ILE A 313 -6.61 15.38 -12.33
CA ILE A 313 -6.13 15.06 -10.98
C ILE A 313 -6.99 13.93 -10.39
N ARG A 314 -6.33 12.96 -9.75
CA ARG A 314 -6.97 11.83 -9.06
C ARG A 314 -6.40 11.66 -7.65
N ILE A 315 -7.16 11.02 -6.77
CA ILE A 315 -6.70 10.54 -5.48
C ILE A 315 -6.64 9.02 -5.54
N LEU A 316 -5.46 8.44 -5.34
CA LEU A 316 -5.28 6.99 -5.25
C LEU A 316 -6.11 6.44 -4.09
N ASN A 317 -6.78 5.31 -4.31
CA ASN A 317 -7.51 4.63 -3.25
C ASN A 317 -6.54 4.11 -2.17
N PRO A 318 -6.62 4.57 -0.90
CA PRO A 318 -5.69 4.17 0.16
C PRO A 318 -5.81 2.69 0.55
N TYR A 319 -6.86 2.00 0.06
CA TYR A 319 -6.95 0.54 0.17
C TYR A 319 -5.70 -0.16 -0.35
N PHE A 320 -5.08 0.33 -1.43
CA PHE A 320 -3.86 -0.29 -1.96
C PHE A 320 -2.65 -0.12 -1.04
N ILE A 321 -2.60 0.96 -0.25
CA ILE A 321 -1.56 1.14 0.76
C ILE A 321 -1.79 0.16 1.91
N GLN A 322 -3.03 0.06 2.39
CA GLN A 322 -3.45 -0.86 3.46
C GLN A 322 -3.18 -2.33 3.09
N GLU A 323 -3.58 -2.75 1.89
CA GLU A 323 -3.44 -4.13 1.44
C GLU A 323 -1.98 -4.50 1.17
N ALA A 324 -1.23 -3.62 0.49
CA ALA A 324 0.21 -3.81 0.32
C ALA A 324 0.89 -4.00 1.68
N ALA A 325 0.64 -3.09 2.62
CA ALA A 325 1.25 -3.11 3.93
C ALA A 325 0.91 -4.40 4.70
N PHE A 326 -0.37 -4.68 4.93
CA PHE A 326 -0.78 -5.67 5.92
C PHE A 326 -1.07 -7.05 5.34
N SER A 327 -1.56 -7.12 4.11
CA SER A 327 -1.98 -8.40 3.50
C SER A 327 -0.85 -9.03 2.68
N PHE A 328 -0.16 -8.24 1.85
CA PHE A 328 0.84 -8.77 0.93
C PHE A 328 2.24 -8.83 1.53
N ILE A 329 2.70 -7.73 2.13
CA ILE A 329 4.06 -7.62 2.70
C ILE A 329 4.09 -8.09 4.16
N GLY A 330 2.95 -7.99 4.87
CA GLY A 330 2.83 -8.42 6.26
C GLY A 330 3.55 -7.49 7.23
N LEU A 331 3.57 -6.20 6.96
CA LEU A 331 4.19 -5.17 7.79
C LEU A 331 3.48 -5.03 9.17
N PRO A 332 4.15 -4.46 10.18
CA PRO A 332 3.56 -4.27 11.50
C PRO A 332 2.27 -3.43 11.46
N PHE A 333 1.18 -3.95 12.05
CA PHE A 333 -0.12 -3.27 12.02
C PHE A 333 -0.11 -1.91 12.73
N ASN A 334 0.62 -1.79 13.84
CA ASN A 334 0.78 -0.55 14.63
C ASN A 334 -0.55 0.19 14.89
N ASN A 335 -1.59 -0.55 15.28
CA ASN A 335 -2.95 -0.02 15.49
C ASN A 335 -3.53 0.77 14.31
N GLY A 336 -3.07 0.48 13.08
CA GLY A 336 -3.49 1.21 11.88
C GLY A 336 -2.88 2.61 11.76
N LEU A 337 -1.76 2.88 12.43
CA LEU A 337 -1.06 4.17 12.41
C LEU A 337 0.28 4.04 11.70
N MET A 338 0.69 5.11 10.99
CA MET A 338 2.05 5.19 10.45
C MET A 338 3.09 5.10 11.57
N GLY A 339 4.10 4.27 11.36
CA GLY A 339 5.16 3.99 12.32
C GLY A 339 6.40 3.41 11.64
N ARG A 340 7.31 2.87 12.46
CA ARG A 340 8.57 2.34 11.96
C ARG A 340 8.36 1.08 11.12
N GLY A 341 8.84 1.10 9.89
CA GLY A 341 8.88 -0.05 8.99
C GLY A 341 7.51 -0.58 8.57
N ASN A 342 6.44 0.22 8.68
CA ASN A 342 5.09 -0.23 8.32
C ASN A 342 4.45 0.47 7.12
N ILE A 343 5.20 1.34 6.44
CA ILE A 343 4.75 1.98 5.22
C ILE A 343 5.39 1.28 4.03
N PRO A 344 4.63 0.74 3.06
CA PRO A 344 5.19 0.19 1.83
C PRO A 344 5.75 1.30 0.95
N THR A 345 6.78 1.00 0.15
CA THR A 345 7.21 1.95 -0.89
C THR A 345 6.10 2.24 -1.88
N LEU A 346 6.11 3.44 -2.48
CA LEU A 346 5.12 3.80 -3.50
C LEU A 346 5.11 2.84 -4.69
N GLY A 347 6.25 2.20 -4.99
CA GLY A 347 6.36 1.15 -6.00
C GLY A 347 5.52 -0.08 -5.66
N SER A 348 5.62 -0.59 -4.43
CA SER A 348 4.79 -1.70 -3.95
C SER A 348 3.30 -1.34 -3.94
N VAL A 349 2.96 -0.09 -3.56
CA VAL A 349 1.57 0.40 -3.62
C VAL A 349 1.04 0.44 -5.06
N ALA A 350 1.84 0.93 -6.01
CA ALA A 350 1.46 1.01 -7.42
C ALA A 350 1.29 -0.38 -8.06
N ILE A 351 2.14 -1.35 -7.70
CA ILE A 351 1.99 -2.74 -8.12
C ILE A 351 0.67 -3.31 -7.57
N THR A 352 0.40 -3.13 -6.27
CA THR A 352 -0.87 -3.57 -5.66
C THR A 352 -2.07 -2.96 -6.38
N MET A 353 -2.05 -1.67 -6.69
CA MET A 353 -3.09 -1.02 -7.49
C MET A 353 -3.26 -1.69 -8.87
N ALA A 354 -2.17 -1.97 -9.57
CA ALA A 354 -2.21 -2.57 -10.91
C ALA A 354 -2.75 -4.01 -10.87
N LEU A 355 -2.44 -4.80 -9.84
CA LEU A 355 -2.98 -6.16 -9.68
C LEU A 355 -4.52 -6.17 -9.59
N HIS A 356 -5.13 -5.09 -9.10
CA HIS A 356 -6.59 -4.95 -9.05
C HIS A 356 -7.22 -4.37 -10.33
N ASN A 357 -6.45 -3.65 -11.15
CA ASN A 357 -7.01 -2.76 -12.18
C ASN A 357 -6.46 -3.01 -13.59
N CYS A 358 -5.56 -3.98 -13.76
CA CYS A 358 -4.90 -4.31 -15.01
C CYS A 358 -4.99 -5.82 -15.27
N ASP A 359 -5.07 -6.18 -16.55
CA ASP A 359 -5.18 -7.57 -16.98
C ASP A 359 -3.81 -8.25 -16.98
N GLU A 360 -2.78 -7.50 -17.37
CA GLU A 360 -1.38 -7.91 -17.28
C GLU A 360 -0.54 -6.81 -16.64
N VAL A 361 0.42 -7.22 -15.81
CA VAL A 361 1.26 -6.29 -15.05
C VAL A 361 2.73 -6.60 -15.33
N ALA A 362 3.44 -5.56 -15.76
CA ALA A 362 4.89 -5.56 -15.86
C ALA A 362 5.50 -4.51 -14.93
N VAL A 363 6.77 -4.69 -14.62
CA VAL A 363 7.56 -3.77 -13.83
C VAL A 363 8.92 -3.56 -14.49
N ALA A 364 9.48 -2.37 -14.32
CA ALA A 364 10.84 -2.05 -14.72
C ALA A 364 11.46 -1.09 -13.69
N GLY A 365 12.74 -1.23 -13.38
CA GLY A 365 13.42 -0.35 -12.42
C GLY A 365 13.10 -0.67 -10.97
N PHE A 366 12.77 -1.92 -10.69
CA PHE A 366 12.52 -2.45 -9.36
C PHE A 366 13.67 -3.32 -8.87
N GLY A 367 13.74 -3.47 -7.55
CA GLY A 367 14.79 -4.23 -6.89
C GLY A 367 15.84 -3.33 -6.26
N TYR A 368 16.38 -3.82 -5.14
CA TYR A 368 17.51 -3.21 -4.45
C TYR A 368 18.61 -4.26 -4.32
N ASP A 369 19.73 -4.02 -4.98
CA ASP A 369 20.93 -4.81 -4.80
C ASP A 369 21.71 -4.29 -3.59
N MET A 370 21.32 -4.75 -2.41
CA MET A 370 21.97 -4.38 -1.15
C MET A 370 23.41 -4.91 -1.04
N SER A 371 23.86 -5.78 -1.95
CA SER A 371 25.26 -6.21 -2.04
C SER A 371 26.17 -5.17 -2.70
N SER A 372 25.58 -4.22 -3.44
CA SER A 372 26.28 -3.13 -4.14
C SER A 372 25.92 -1.76 -3.56
N PRO A 373 26.34 -1.42 -2.31
CA PRO A 373 25.90 -0.20 -1.62
C PRO A 373 26.32 1.11 -2.31
N ASN A 374 27.35 1.07 -3.16
CA ASN A 374 27.82 2.22 -3.93
C ASN A 374 27.15 2.37 -5.30
N ALA A 375 26.33 1.40 -5.73
CA ALA A 375 25.59 1.50 -6.98
C ALA A 375 24.56 2.65 -6.89
N PRO A 376 24.19 3.27 -8.04
CA PRO A 376 23.13 4.26 -8.07
C PRO A 376 21.81 3.68 -7.55
N LEU A 377 21.21 4.37 -6.59
CA LEU A 377 19.86 4.06 -6.11
C LEU A 377 18.83 4.38 -7.19
N HIS A 378 19.00 5.51 -7.87
CA HIS A 378 18.11 5.98 -8.91
C HIS A 378 18.82 6.17 -10.24
N TYR A 379 18.08 6.09 -11.35
CA TYR A 379 18.66 6.20 -12.70
C TYR A 379 19.04 7.63 -13.11
N TYR A 380 18.57 8.65 -12.37
CA TYR A 380 18.65 10.06 -12.76
C TYR A 380 19.49 10.93 -11.81
N GLU A 381 20.00 10.37 -10.72
CA GLU A 381 20.78 11.11 -9.73
C GLU A 381 21.85 10.25 -9.07
N ASN A 382 22.77 10.90 -8.37
CA ASN A 382 23.95 10.26 -7.78
C ASN A 382 23.73 9.78 -6.34
N ILE A 383 22.47 9.53 -5.93
CA ILE A 383 22.17 8.92 -4.63
C ILE A 383 22.59 7.45 -4.68
N LYS A 384 23.30 7.00 -3.65
CA LYS A 384 23.81 5.63 -3.53
C LYS A 384 22.79 4.69 -2.90
N MET A 385 22.85 3.41 -3.26
CA MET A 385 22.00 2.33 -2.73
C MET A 385 22.02 2.28 -1.19
N SER A 386 23.14 2.62 -0.54
CA SER A 386 23.24 2.68 0.92
C SER A 386 22.18 3.58 1.59
N ALA A 387 21.69 4.63 0.91
CA ALA A 387 20.71 5.55 1.46
C ALA A 387 19.36 4.88 1.79
N ILE A 388 18.96 3.83 1.06
CA ILE A 388 17.70 3.13 1.33
C ILE A 388 17.82 2.14 2.49
N LYS A 389 19.05 1.71 2.83
CA LYS A 389 19.32 0.78 3.94
C LYS A 389 18.92 1.36 5.30
N GLU A 390 18.98 2.68 5.42
CA GLU A 390 18.68 3.43 6.64
C GLU A 390 17.21 3.89 6.71
N SER A 391 16.35 3.45 5.78
CA SER A 391 14.95 3.83 5.79
C SER A 391 14.26 3.36 7.06
N TRP A 392 13.77 4.32 7.85
CA TRP A 392 12.98 4.03 9.05
C TRP A 392 11.51 3.72 8.72
N THR A 393 11.01 4.16 7.57
CA THR A 393 9.61 4.02 7.14
C THR A 393 9.31 2.69 6.48
N HIS A 394 10.24 2.17 5.67
CA HIS A 394 10.04 1.02 4.80
C HIS A 394 10.77 -0.22 5.29
N ASN A 395 10.20 -1.41 5.05
CA ASN A 395 10.90 -2.68 5.26
C ASN A 395 11.28 -3.28 3.91
N ILE A 396 12.42 -2.83 3.38
CA ILE A 396 12.90 -3.18 2.04
C ILE A 396 13.07 -4.70 1.85
N GLN A 397 13.49 -5.40 2.90
CA GLN A 397 13.66 -6.85 2.85
C GLN A 397 12.32 -7.57 2.63
N ARG A 398 11.27 -7.21 3.38
CA ARG A 398 9.94 -7.81 3.21
C ARG A 398 9.30 -7.43 1.87
N GLU A 399 9.51 -6.20 1.41
CA GLU A 399 9.06 -5.79 0.07
C GLU A 399 9.75 -6.60 -1.03
N LYS A 400 11.06 -6.83 -0.92
CA LYS A 400 11.81 -7.68 -1.84
C LYS A 400 11.27 -9.11 -1.87
N GLU A 401 10.97 -9.70 -0.71
CA GLU A 401 10.35 -11.02 -0.62
C GLU A 401 8.99 -11.07 -1.30
N PHE A 402 8.14 -10.06 -1.10
CA PHE A 402 6.86 -9.94 -1.79
C PHE A 402 7.02 -9.87 -3.31
N LEU A 403 7.89 -8.99 -3.83
CA LEU A 403 8.12 -8.85 -5.27
C LEU A 403 8.63 -10.15 -5.90
N ARG A 404 9.54 -10.85 -5.22
CA ARG A 404 10.06 -12.16 -5.68
C ARG A 404 8.97 -13.20 -5.79
N LYS A 405 7.99 -13.21 -4.86
CA LYS A 405 6.85 -14.13 -4.96
C LYS A 405 6.05 -13.87 -6.23
N LEU A 406 5.79 -12.61 -6.56
CA LEU A 406 5.04 -12.23 -7.75
C LEU A 406 5.77 -12.59 -9.05
N VAL A 407 7.08 -12.33 -9.12
CA VAL A 407 7.92 -12.69 -10.30
C VAL A 407 7.99 -14.20 -10.45
N LYS A 408 8.28 -14.93 -9.36
CA LYS A 408 8.38 -16.39 -9.36
C LYS A 408 7.08 -17.06 -9.83
N ALA A 409 5.95 -16.55 -9.36
CA ALA A 409 4.62 -17.00 -9.76
C ALA A 409 4.15 -16.46 -11.13
N ARG A 410 4.97 -15.65 -11.81
CA ARG A 410 4.64 -15.00 -13.10
C ARG A 410 3.41 -14.10 -13.06
N VAL A 411 3.02 -13.63 -11.86
CA VAL A 411 1.93 -12.65 -11.68
C VAL A 411 2.34 -11.31 -12.29
N ILE A 412 3.62 -10.96 -12.18
CA ILE A 412 4.21 -9.79 -12.83
C ILE A 412 5.41 -10.19 -13.69
N THR A 413 5.66 -9.43 -14.74
CA THR A 413 6.87 -9.56 -15.58
C THR A 413 7.89 -8.47 -15.22
N ASP A 414 9.11 -8.85 -14.81
CA ASP A 414 10.20 -7.89 -14.54
C ASP A 414 11.09 -7.71 -15.77
N LEU A 415 10.97 -6.56 -16.44
CA LEU A 415 11.75 -6.24 -17.64
C LEU A 415 13.22 -5.90 -17.36
N THR A 416 13.54 -5.54 -16.11
CA THR A 416 14.90 -5.18 -15.71
C THR A 416 15.69 -6.35 -15.13
N SER A 417 14.99 -7.41 -14.72
CA SER A 417 15.54 -8.55 -13.98
C SER A 417 16.29 -8.10 -12.71
N GLY A 418 15.72 -7.12 -12.00
CA GLY A 418 16.30 -6.52 -10.80
C GLY A 418 15.78 -7.12 -9.48
N ILE A 419 14.68 -7.87 -9.51
CA ILE A 419 13.97 -8.41 -8.34
C ILE A 419 14.57 -9.72 -7.81
#